data_AF-A0A3D0XC65-F1
#
_entry.id   AF-A0A3D0XC65-F1
#
_cell.length_a   1.000
_cell.length_b   1.000
_cell.length_c   1.000
_cell.angle_alpha   90.00
_cell.angle_beta   90.00
_cell.angle_gamma   90.00
#
_symmetry.space_group_name_H-M   'P 1'
#
loop_
_entity.id
_entity.type
_entity.pdbx_description
1 polymer ?
#
loop_
_entity_poly.entity_id
_entity_poly.type
_entity_poly.pdbx_seq_one_letter_code
_entity_poly.pdbx_strand_id
1 'polypeptide(L)'
;KCGLELAERLFADKYEVVVATHLDHKHLHNHLLINAVSYVDGSKYRNNFKDYFIDIRGISDAICRENCLSVIEHPQRRGMHYGEWLALKEGRPTIRGSIRRDIDEIIKCSYTMEQFWQNLKKRGFVVHRKGPNIKYTSIIAPNAKRPMRLDNLGEGYSEAEILERIIATRNGIITAAPSEIPKKQYKFRGSLKNVKGKKLKGFMALYFHYLYLFKKIQRKQTPQRVSFFMREEMIKFDRYQKQFKFLFSHDIETGEQLQKYQQSREAEIDILITQRKKLYDERTDENCDEVKEKAKAINTELNELRKEIRMCKAIFKDSYKIAEKKRQAMALQEQADKELMKDEHKRRSR
;
A
#
# COMPACT_ATOMS: atom_id res chain seq x y z
N LYS A 1 4.42 33.42 -12.70
CA LYS A 1 4.04 34.55 -11.82
C LYS A 1 4.00 34.15 -10.35
N CYS A 2 2.98 33.43 -9.86
CA CYS A 2 2.87 33.12 -8.42
C CYS A 2 4.09 32.42 -7.80
N GLY A 3 4.75 31.51 -8.53
CA GLY A 3 5.96 30.84 -8.04
C GLY A 3 7.19 31.75 -7.90
N LEU A 4 7.30 32.76 -8.76
CA LEU A 4 8.37 33.77 -8.67
C LEU A 4 8.10 34.70 -7.48
N GLU A 5 6.87 35.18 -7.37
CA GLU A 5 6.42 36.04 -6.27
C GLU A 5 6.57 35.36 -4.90
N LEU A 6 6.29 34.06 -4.82
CA LEU A 6 6.53 33.27 -3.61
C LEU A 6 8.01 33.20 -3.26
N ALA A 7 8.89 33.02 -4.26
CA ALA A 7 10.34 33.00 -4.05
C ALA A 7 10.86 34.37 -3.59
N GLU A 8 10.35 35.44 -4.20
CA GLU A 8 10.67 36.83 -3.84
C GLU A 8 10.29 37.14 -2.40
N ARG A 9 9.02 36.89 -2.02
CA ARG A 9 8.52 37.21 -0.66
C ARG A 9 9.19 36.39 0.46
N LEU A 10 9.74 35.21 0.16
CA LEU A 10 10.28 34.30 1.18
C LEU A 10 11.79 34.25 1.25
N PHE A 11 12.49 34.39 0.13
CA PHE A 11 13.89 33.97 0.03
C PHE A 11 14.81 35.00 -0.63
N ALA A 12 14.30 35.90 -1.47
CA ALA A 12 15.13 36.77 -2.30
C ALA A 12 16.04 37.73 -1.54
N ASP A 13 15.77 38.00 -0.25
CA ASP A 13 16.62 38.88 0.56
C ASP A 13 17.92 38.21 1.02
N LYS A 14 17.97 36.86 1.07
CA LYS A 14 19.05 36.12 1.73
C LYS A 14 19.52 34.87 1.01
N TYR A 15 18.72 34.30 0.12
CA TYR A 15 18.99 33.00 -0.49
C TYR A 15 18.79 33.06 -2.01
N GLU A 16 19.66 32.36 -2.73
CA GLU A 16 19.49 32.15 -4.17
C GLU A 16 18.39 31.11 -4.41
N VAL A 17 17.49 31.38 -5.35
CA VAL A 17 16.39 30.48 -5.69
C VAL A 17 16.27 30.28 -7.19
N VAL A 18 16.15 29.02 -7.61
CA VAL A 18 15.75 28.64 -8.97
C VAL A 18 14.29 28.23 -8.95
N VAL A 19 13.49 28.84 -9.83
CA VAL A 19 12.07 28.52 -10.00
C VAL A 19 11.87 27.83 -11.35
N ALA A 20 11.28 26.64 -11.33
CA ALA A 20 10.95 25.88 -12.53
C ALA A 20 9.46 25.51 -12.54
N THR A 21 8.74 25.89 -13.59
CA THR A 21 7.32 25.54 -13.76
C THR A 21 7.19 24.31 -14.65
N HIS A 22 6.48 23.29 -14.17
CA HIS A 22 6.17 22.07 -14.91
C HIS A 22 4.75 22.12 -15.49
N LEU A 23 4.66 21.77 -16.77
CA LEU A 23 3.42 21.75 -17.57
C LEU A 23 3.05 20.32 -18.03
N ASP A 24 3.79 19.31 -17.58
CA ASP A 24 3.75 17.92 -18.03
C ASP A 24 2.67 17.07 -17.34
N HIS A 25 1.97 17.63 -16.35
CA HIS A 25 0.89 16.99 -15.61
C HIS A 25 -0.44 17.73 -15.82
N LYS A 26 -1.54 17.10 -15.39
CA LYS A 26 -2.89 17.72 -15.42
C LYS A 26 -3.03 18.99 -14.55
N HIS A 27 -2.01 19.31 -13.76
CA HIS A 27 -1.96 20.51 -12.93
C HIS A 27 -0.58 21.17 -13.08
N LEU A 28 -0.61 22.49 -13.18
CA LEU A 28 0.58 23.33 -13.16
C LEU A 28 1.19 23.27 -11.75
N HIS A 29 2.49 23.07 -11.67
CA HIS A 29 3.21 23.11 -10.40
C HIS A 29 4.58 23.77 -10.56
N ASN A 30 5.06 24.41 -9.50
CA ASN A 30 6.37 25.03 -9.46
C ASN A 30 7.29 24.22 -8.54
N HIS A 31 8.52 23.99 -9.01
CA HIS A 31 9.64 23.55 -8.18
C HIS A 31 10.49 24.77 -7.82
N LEU A 32 10.69 24.98 -6.52
CA LEU A 32 11.59 26.00 -5.99
C LEU A 32 12.80 25.27 -5.40
N LEU A 33 13.97 25.48 -6.00
CA LEU A 33 15.25 25.00 -5.48
C LEU A 33 15.95 26.16 -4.81
N ILE A 34 16.19 26.05 -3.51
CA ILE A 34 16.74 27.12 -2.69
C ILE A 34 18.15 26.72 -2.25
N ASN A 35 19.11 27.64 -2.38
CA ASN A 35 20.42 27.46 -1.77
C ASN A 35 20.25 27.46 -0.25
N ALA A 36 20.65 26.38 0.41
CA ALA A 36 20.45 26.24 1.84
C ALA A 36 21.35 27.17 2.67
N VAL A 37 22.37 27.80 2.08
CA VAL A 37 23.27 28.73 2.75
C VAL A 37 23.00 30.14 2.25
N SER A 38 22.88 31.11 3.16
CA SER A 38 22.66 32.50 2.79
C SER A 38 23.92 33.10 2.17
N TYR A 39 23.76 33.85 1.08
CA TYR A 39 24.85 34.62 0.47
C TYR A 39 25.16 35.92 1.22
N VAL A 40 24.31 36.32 2.18
CA VAL A 40 24.47 37.55 2.96
C VAL A 40 25.34 37.30 4.20
N ASP A 41 25.00 36.28 4.98
CA ASP A 41 25.61 36.04 6.30
C ASP A 41 26.22 34.64 6.47
N GLY A 42 26.15 33.78 5.44
CA GLY A 42 26.67 32.41 5.50
C GLY A 42 25.86 31.46 6.40
N SER A 43 24.73 31.90 6.94
CA SER A 43 23.89 31.08 7.81
C SER A 43 23.11 30.04 7.00
N LYS A 44 22.94 28.85 7.58
CA LYS A 44 22.13 27.78 6.97
C LYS A 44 20.66 28.00 7.25
N TYR A 45 19.82 27.95 6.22
CA TYR A 45 18.37 27.93 6.33
C TYR A 45 17.92 26.78 7.23
N ARG A 46 17.26 27.12 8.34
CA ARG A 46 16.69 26.17 9.29
C ARG A 46 15.18 26.30 9.27
N ASN A 47 14.50 25.29 8.76
CA ASN A 47 13.06 25.25 8.76
C ASN A 47 12.57 24.50 10.02
N ASN A 48 11.96 25.20 10.97
CA ASN A 48 11.20 24.54 12.02
C ASN A 48 9.77 24.27 11.53
N PHE A 49 9.20 23.11 11.90
CA PHE A 49 7.88 22.68 11.44
C PHE A 49 6.75 23.69 11.73
N LYS A 50 6.91 24.61 12.70
CA LYS A 50 5.95 25.70 12.94
C LYS A 50 6.04 26.79 11.85
N ASP A 51 7.25 27.17 11.48
CA ASP A 51 7.56 28.23 10.52
C ASP A 51 7.10 27.84 9.10
N TYR A 52 7.21 26.55 8.73
CA TYR A 52 6.69 26.06 7.43
C TYR A 52 5.16 26.24 7.26
N PHE A 53 4.39 25.96 8.31
CA PHE A 53 2.91 25.97 8.22
C PHE A 53 2.31 27.36 8.39
N ILE A 54 2.99 28.27 9.09
CA ILE A 54 2.50 29.62 9.33
C ILE A 54 3.04 30.56 8.25
N ASP A 55 4.33 30.51 7.94
CA ASP A 55 4.97 31.54 7.10
C ASP A 55 4.86 31.18 5.61
N ILE A 56 5.30 29.98 5.20
CA ILE A 56 5.34 29.61 3.77
C ILE A 56 3.93 29.37 3.23
N ARG A 57 3.10 28.60 3.96
CA ARG A 57 1.70 28.37 3.52
C ARG A 57 0.89 29.65 3.57
N GLY A 58 1.02 30.45 4.62
CA GLY A 58 0.28 31.71 4.74
C GLY A 58 0.55 32.65 3.57
N ILE A 59 1.83 32.84 3.24
CA ILE A 59 2.25 33.67 2.10
C ILE A 59 1.77 33.06 0.78
N SER A 60 1.90 31.74 0.60
CA SER A 60 1.41 31.06 -0.61
C SER A 60 -0.11 31.21 -0.78
N ASP A 61 -0.90 31.04 0.29
CA ASP A 61 -2.35 31.18 0.23
C ASP A 61 -2.77 32.64 -0.01
N ALA A 62 -2.03 33.62 0.53
CA ALA A 62 -2.25 35.03 0.25
C ALA A 62 -2.04 35.34 -1.24
N ILE A 63 -0.90 34.91 -1.82
CA ILE A 63 -0.61 35.08 -3.26
C ILE A 63 -1.69 34.40 -4.11
N CYS A 64 -2.14 33.20 -3.71
CA CYS A 64 -3.23 32.53 -4.40
C CYS A 64 -4.51 33.37 -4.39
N ARG A 65 -4.94 33.89 -3.23
CA ARG A 65 -6.13 34.74 -3.13
C ARG A 65 -5.99 36.04 -3.94
N GLU A 66 -4.85 36.70 -3.87
CA GLU A 66 -4.53 37.92 -4.64
C GLU A 66 -4.63 37.70 -6.16
N ASN A 67 -4.32 36.48 -6.63
CA ASN A 67 -4.43 36.10 -8.03
C ASN A 67 -5.74 35.34 -8.36
N CYS A 68 -6.78 35.46 -7.50
CA CYS A 68 -8.09 34.83 -7.67
C CYS A 68 -8.04 33.29 -7.81
N LEU A 69 -7.06 32.64 -7.17
CA LEU A 69 -6.91 31.20 -7.12
C LEU A 69 -7.54 30.62 -5.84
N SER A 70 -8.07 29.41 -5.95
CA SER A 70 -8.66 28.70 -4.81
C SER A 70 -7.61 28.27 -3.79
N VAL A 71 -7.94 28.40 -2.51
CA VAL A 71 -7.12 27.92 -1.38
C VAL A 71 -7.91 26.90 -0.55
N ILE A 72 -7.21 26.20 0.34
CA ILE A 72 -7.84 25.23 1.25
C ILE A 72 -8.29 25.97 2.52
N GLU A 73 -9.59 26.27 2.63
CA GLU A 73 -10.13 27.09 3.72
C GLU A 73 -10.04 26.43 5.12
N HIS A 74 -10.18 25.10 5.18
CA HIS A 74 -10.16 24.35 6.43
C HIS A 74 -9.07 23.27 6.39
N PRO A 75 -7.78 23.66 6.50
CA PRO A 75 -6.69 22.71 6.43
C PRO A 75 -6.69 21.83 7.68
N GLN A 76 -6.84 20.51 7.50
CA GLN A 76 -6.69 19.58 8.60
C GLN A 76 -5.21 19.52 9.04
N ARG A 77 -4.94 19.67 10.35
CA ARG A 77 -3.57 19.65 10.92
C ARG A 77 -2.81 18.35 10.63
N ARG A 78 -3.53 17.25 10.41
CA ARG A 78 -2.93 15.95 10.11
C ARG A 78 -3.82 15.19 9.13
N GLY A 79 -3.40 15.17 7.87
CA GLY A 79 -4.02 14.34 6.85
C GLY A 79 -3.72 12.86 7.07
N MET A 80 -4.51 12.02 6.40
CA MET A 80 -4.20 10.60 6.27
C MET A 80 -2.84 10.43 5.57
N HIS A 81 -2.05 9.45 5.99
CA HIS A 81 -0.79 9.15 5.31
C HIS A 81 -1.08 8.80 3.84
N TYR A 82 -0.35 9.41 2.89
CA TYR A 82 -0.64 9.29 1.45
C TYR A 82 -0.81 7.83 0.99
N GLY A 83 0.07 6.94 1.46
CA GLY A 83 -0.02 5.51 1.12
C GLY A 83 -1.29 4.82 1.61
N GLU A 84 -1.84 5.25 2.76
CA GLU A 84 -3.12 4.73 3.25
C GLU A 84 -4.31 5.30 2.47
N TRP A 85 -4.28 6.60 2.18
CA TRP A 85 -5.30 7.25 1.35
C TRP A 85 -5.38 6.62 -0.04
N LEU A 86 -4.23 6.40 -0.68
CA LEU A 86 -4.14 5.78 -1.99
C LEU A 86 -4.67 4.33 -1.95
N ALA A 87 -4.30 3.56 -0.92
CA ALA A 87 -4.81 2.22 -0.73
C ALA A 87 -6.34 2.19 -0.59
N LEU A 88 -6.93 3.10 0.20
CA LEU A 88 -8.39 3.21 0.31
C LEU A 88 -9.04 3.59 -1.02
N LYS A 89 -8.48 4.58 -1.73
CA LYS A 89 -8.99 5.03 -3.04
C LYS A 89 -8.99 3.90 -4.08
N GLU A 90 -7.95 3.07 -4.08
CA GLU A 90 -7.81 1.93 -4.98
C GLU A 90 -8.52 0.67 -4.47
N GLY A 91 -9.16 0.71 -3.30
CA GLY A 91 -9.83 -0.44 -2.67
C GLY A 91 -8.87 -1.54 -2.19
N ARG A 92 -7.58 -1.22 -1.98
CA ARG A 92 -6.58 -2.15 -1.46
C ARG A 92 -6.73 -2.34 0.05
N PRO A 93 -6.42 -3.54 0.57
CA PRO A 93 -6.48 -3.82 1.99
C PRO A 93 -5.44 -2.99 2.77
N THR A 94 -5.87 -2.37 3.87
CA THR A 94 -4.99 -1.67 4.81
C THR A 94 -4.96 -2.40 6.15
N ILE A 95 -3.90 -2.22 6.95
CA ILE A 95 -3.81 -2.80 8.31
C ILE A 95 -4.99 -2.29 9.16
N ARG A 96 -5.24 -0.98 9.13
CA ARG A 96 -6.37 -0.33 9.83
C ARG A 96 -7.71 -0.92 9.36
N GLY A 97 -7.92 -1.06 8.06
CA GLY A 97 -9.12 -1.69 7.50
C GLY A 97 -9.25 -3.19 7.82
N SER A 98 -8.15 -3.90 8.03
CA SER A 98 -8.19 -5.29 8.52
C SER A 98 -8.63 -5.36 9.97
N ILE A 99 -8.08 -4.51 10.83
CA ILE A 99 -8.44 -4.43 12.25
C ILE A 99 -9.93 -4.09 12.42
N ARG A 100 -10.41 -3.09 11.66
CA ARG A 100 -11.84 -2.73 11.60
C ARG A 100 -12.73 -3.93 11.29
N ARG A 101 -12.40 -4.70 10.23
CA ARG A 101 -13.14 -5.91 9.86
C ARG A 101 -13.13 -6.98 10.95
N ASP A 102 -12.02 -7.19 11.64
CA ASP A 102 -11.98 -8.15 12.74
C ASP A 102 -12.86 -7.71 13.90
N ILE A 103 -12.79 -6.43 14.29
CA ILE A 103 -13.64 -5.87 15.34
C ILE A 103 -15.10 -6.05 14.97
N ASP A 104 -15.49 -5.73 13.73
CA ASP A 104 -16.86 -5.89 13.26
C ASP A 104 -17.33 -7.35 13.29
N GLU A 105 -16.47 -8.30 12.92
CA GLU A 105 -16.79 -9.72 13.06
C GLU A 105 -16.86 -10.18 14.52
N ILE A 106 -16.02 -9.65 15.40
CA ILE A 106 -16.02 -9.99 16.83
C ILE A 106 -17.29 -9.43 17.49
N ILE A 107 -17.72 -8.22 17.13
CA ILE A 107 -18.98 -7.62 17.59
C ILE A 107 -20.16 -8.55 17.25
N LYS A 108 -20.21 -9.09 16.02
CA LYS A 108 -21.26 -10.05 15.60
C LYS A 108 -21.33 -11.32 16.46
N CYS A 109 -20.24 -11.68 17.15
CA CYS A 109 -20.17 -12.86 18.01
C CYS A 109 -20.10 -12.53 19.51
N SER A 110 -20.39 -11.28 19.91
CA SER A 110 -20.28 -10.82 21.29
C SER A 110 -21.63 -10.31 21.79
N TYR A 111 -22.07 -10.80 22.96
CA TYR A 111 -23.33 -10.40 23.58
C TYR A 111 -23.14 -9.32 24.66
N THR A 112 -21.93 -9.23 25.23
CA THR A 112 -21.55 -8.21 26.22
C THR A 112 -20.18 -7.63 25.89
N MET A 113 -19.86 -6.47 26.49
CA MET A 113 -18.54 -5.86 26.31
C MET A 113 -17.42 -6.73 26.87
N GLU A 114 -17.68 -7.46 27.95
CA GLU A 114 -16.71 -8.41 28.50
C GLU A 114 -16.43 -9.55 27.52
N GLN A 115 -17.48 -10.12 26.92
CA GLN A 115 -17.33 -11.14 25.88
C GLN A 115 -16.58 -10.61 24.66
N PHE A 116 -16.81 -9.36 24.27
CA PHE A 116 -16.06 -8.70 23.21
C PHE A 116 -14.55 -8.69 23.51
N TRP A 117 -14.14 -8.30 24.73
CA TRP A 117 -12.74 -8.32 25.13
C TRP A 117 -12.15 -9.74 25.17
N GLN A 118 -12.91 -10.70 25.68
CA GLN A 118 -12.50 -12.10 25.71
C GLN A 118 -12.31 -12.65 24.29
N ASN A 119 -13.23 -12.34 23.37
CA ASN A 119 -13.17 -12.75 21.97
C ASN A 119 -11.99 -12.09 21.23
N LEU A 120 -11.70 -10.82 21.49
CA LEU A 120 -10.49 -10.15 20.99
C LEU A 120 -9.22 -10.88 21.42
N LYS A 121 -9.08 -11.19 22.72
CA LYS A 121 -7.94 -11.94 23.26
C LYS A 121 -7.84 -13.34 22.65
N LYS A 122 -8.97 -14.06 22.49
CA LYS A 122 -9.02 -15.37 21.82
C LYS A 122 -8.58 -15.30 20.35
N ARG A 123 -8.80 -14.16 19.68
CA ARG A 123 -8.27 -13.90 18.33
C ARG A 123 -6.81 -13.42 18.30
N GLY A 124 -6.15 -13.40 19.46
CA GLY A 124 -4.73 -13.09 19.64
C GLY A 124 -4.41 -11.61 19.82
N PHE A 125 -5.41 -10.73 19.92
CA PHE A 125 -5.16 -9.31 20.17
C PHE A 125 -4.69 -9.11 21.62
N VAL A 126 -3.67 -8.27 21.79
CA VAL A 126 -3.32 -7.73 23.10
C VAL A 126 -4.14 -6.47 23.31
N VAL A 127 -4.85 -6.39 24.44
CA VAL A 127 -5.75 -5.28 24.76
C VAL A 127 -5.21 -4.52 25.96
N HIS A 128 -4.98 -3.22 25.77
CA HIS A 128 -4.65 -2.27 26.83
C HIS A 128 -5.87 -1.37 27.06
N ARG A 129 -6.61 -1.62 28.13
CA ARG A 129 -7.85 -0.90 28.44
C ARG A 129 -7.57 0.39 29.18
N LYS A 130 -8.44 1.39 28.97
CA LYS A 130 -8.45 2.62 29.77
C LYS A 130 -8.58 2.28 31.26
N GLY A 131 -7.77 2.93 32.10
CA GLY A 131 -7.70 2.70 33.53
C GLY A 131 -6.81 3.75 34.21
N PRO A 132 -6.43 3.56 35.49
CA PRO A 132 -5.68 4.56 36.26
C PRO A 132 -4.38 5.02 35.57
N ASN A 133 -3.67 4.08 34.93
CA ASN A 133 -2.38 4.33 34.27
C ASN A 133 -2.49 4.43 32.74
N ILE A 134 -3.67 4.20 32.16
CA ILE A 134 -3.87 4.12 30.70
C ILE A 134 -4.98 5.08 30.31
N LYS A 135 -4.62 6.18 29.64
CA LYS A 135 -5.58 7.22 29.25
C LYS A 135 -6.55 6.77 28.16
N TYR A 136 -6.14 5.86 27.27
CA TYR A 136 -6.92 5.46 26.09
C TYR A 136 -6.85 3.96 25.84
N THR A 137 -7.99 3.36 25.48
CA THR A 137 -8.06 1.96 25.10
C THR A 137 -7.35 1.73 23.75
N SER A 138 -6.42 0.79 23.73
CA SER A 138 -5.66 0.42 22.53
C SER A 138 -5.51 -1.09 22.40
N ILE A 139 -5.37 -1.53 21.15
CA ILE A 139 -5.21 -2.93 20.78
C ILE A 139 -3.94 -3.11 19.95
N ILE A 140 -3.27 -4.23 20.15
CA ILE A 140 -2.17 -4.69 19.30
C ILE A 140 -2.69 -5.92 18.57
N ALA A 141 -2.82 -5.79 17.25
CA ALA A 141 -3.12 -6.92 16.40
C ALA A 141 -2.01 -7.97 16.48
N PRO A 142 -2.30 -9.27 16.39
CA PRO A 142 -1.27 -10.29 16.34
C PRO A 142 -0.21 -9.98 15.26
N ASN A 143 1.06 -10.13 15.62
CA ASN A 143 2.24 -9.78 14.81
C ASN A 143 2.43 -8.28 14.51
N ALA A 144 1.52 -7.39 14.94
CA ALA A 144 1.74 -5.96 14.85
C ALA A 144 2.71 -5.49 15.94
N LYS A 145 3.64 -4.62 15.58
CA LYS A 145 4.65 -4.08 16.50
C LYS A 145 4.17 -2.89 17.32
N ARG A 146 3.08 -2.23 16.90
CA ARG A 146 2.63 -0.95 17.49
C ARG A 146 1.18 -1.06 17.97
N PRO A 147 0.87 -0.48 19.14
CA PRO A 147 -0.51 -0.37 19.60
C PRO A 147 -1.29 0.62 18.73
N MET A 148 -2.56 0.28 18.50
CA MET A 148 -3.51 1.10 17.79
C MET A 148 -4.65 1.46 18.73
N ARG A 149 -4.87 2.75 18.96
CA ARG A 149 -6.01 3.24 19.73
C ARG A 149 -7.31 2.97 18.98
N LEU A 150 -8.35 2.61 19.72
CA LEU A 150 -9.68 2.39 19.16
C LEU A 150 -10.23 3.65 18.49
N ASP A 151 -10.09 4.82 19.13
CA ASP A 151 -10.53 6.10 18.56
C ASP A 151 -9.81 6.45 17.24
N ASN A 152 -8.59 5.94 17.02
CA ASN A 152 -7.84 6.18 15.78
C ASN A 152 -8.29 5.27 14.62
N LEU A 153 -9.22 4.34 14.89
CA LEU A 153 -9.91 3.56 13.86
C LEU A 153 -11.05 4.37 13.24
N GLY A 154 -11.37 5.57 13.71
CA GLY A 154 -12.46 6.40 13.18
C GLY A 154 -13.79 6.09 13.84
N GLU A 155 -14.83 6.72 13.31
CA GLU A 155 -16.21 6.65 13.81
C GLU A 155 -16.75 5.22 13.83
N GLY A 156 -17.51 4.87 14.88
CA GLY A 156 -18.09 3.55 15.10
C GLY A 156 -17.16 2.50 15.74
N TYR A 157 -15.98 2.93 16.22
CA TYR A 157 -14.95 2.06 16.81
C TYR A 157 -14.46 2.49 18.19
N SER A 158 -14.95 3.58 18.77
CA SER A 158 -14.68 3.90 20.17
C SER A 158 -15.32 2.86 21.09
N GLU A 159 -14.87 2.80 22.36
CA GLU A 159 -15.39 1.82 23.32
C GLU A 159 -16.90 1.96 23.54
N ALA A 160 -17.42 3.19 23.55
CA ALA A 160 -18.85 3.49 23.68
C ALA A 160 -19.63 3.06 22.43
N GLU A 161 -19.18 3.41 21.24
CA GLU A 161 -19.85 3.05 19.98
C GLU A 161 -19.85 1.52 19.76
N ILE A 162 -18.77 0.83 20.13
CA ILE A 162 -18.71 -0.64 20.08
C ILE A 162 -19.76 -1.25 21.02
N LEU A 163 -19.89 -0.71 22.24
CA LEU A 163 -20.89 -1.15 23.20
C LEU A 163 -22.31 -0.93 22.65
N GLU A 164 -22.60 0.24 22.09
CA GLU A 164 -23.88 0.54 21.46
C GLU A 164 -24.22 -0.44 20.34
N ARG A 165 -23.23 -0.80 19.50
CA ARG A 165 -23.43 -1.78 18.42
C ARG A 165 -23.72 -3.19 18.93
N ILE A 166 -23.10 -3.60 20.04
CA ILE A 166 -23.41 -4.87 20.72
C ILE A 166 -24.85 -4.84 21.24
N ILE A 167 -25.27 -3.74 21.88
CA ILE A 167 -26.63 -3.57 22.40
C ILE A 167 -27.66 -3.55 21.26
N ALA A 168 -27.40 -2.82 20.18
CA ALA A 168 -28.27 -2.75 19.01
C ALA A 168 -28.47 -4.14 18.39
N THR A 169 -27.38 -4.91 18.24
CA THR A 169 -27.43 -6.29 17.72
C THR A 169 -28.27 -7.18 18.65
N ARG A 170 -28.11 -7.04 19.97
CA ARG A 170 -28.93 -7.75 20.98
C ARG A 170 -30.42 -7.45 20.85
N ASN A 171 -30.75 -6.20 20.52
CA ASN A 171 -32.13 -5.74 20.34
C ASN A 171 -32.70 -6.08 18.94
N GLY A 172 -31.98 -6.88 18.14
CA GLY A 172 -32.42 -7.29 16.80
C GLY A 172 -32.22 -6.25 15.71
N ILE A 173 -31.54 -5.13 16.00
CA ILE A 173 -31.25 -4.08 15.02
C ILE A 173 -29.99 -4.48 14.25
N ILE A 174 -30.17 -4.85 12.98
CA ILE A 174 -29.05 -5.18 12.08
C ILE A 174 -28.55 -3.89 11.44
N THR A 175 -27.48 -3.32 11.98
CA THR A 175 -26.77 -2.19 11.38
C THR A 175 -25.64 -2.66 10.48
N ALA A 176 -25.50 -2.08 9.28
CA ALA A 176 -24.34 -2.29 8.43
C ALA A 176 -23.05 -1.92 9.18
N ALA A 177 -22.00 -2.72 9.05
CA ALA A 177 -20.76 -2.42 9.76
C ALA A 177 -20.00 -1.25 9.09
N PRO A 178 -19.32 -0.37 9.83
CA PRO A 178 -18.58 0.74 9.23
C PRO A 178 -17.48 0.32 8.25
N SER A 179 -17.01 -0.94 8.32
CA SER A 179 -16.02 -1.49 7.37
C SER A 179 -16.62 -2.23 6.16
N GLU A 180 -17.94 -2.33 6.03
CA GLU A 180 -18.58 -3.06 4.94
C GLU A 180 -18.49 -2.26 3.62
N ILE A 181 -17.68 -2.77 2.69
CA ILE A 181 -17.55 -2.24 1.33
C ILE A 181 -18.48 -3.04 0.40
N PRO A 182 -19.17 -2.40 -0.57
CA PRO A 182 -19.98 -3.11 -1.57
C PRO A 182 -19.15 -4.17 -2.29
N LYS A 183 -19.62 -5.43 -2.24
CA LYS A 183 -18.96 -6.57 -2.87
C LYS A 183 -19.14 -6.48 -4.38
N LYS A 184 -18.05 -6.25 -5.13
CA LYS A 184 -18.06 -6.38 -6.59
C LYS A 184 -18.27 -7.84 -6.97
N GLN A 185 -19.43 -8.16 -7.51
CA GLN A 185 -19.73 -9.48 -8.05
C GLN A 185 -19.28 -9.54 -9.51
N TYR A 186 -18.32 -10.42 -9.79
CA TYR A 186 -17.86 -10.68 -11.15
C TYR A 186 -18.60 -11.91 -11.68
N LYS A 187 -19.34 -11.75 -12.79
CA LYS A 187 -19.92 -12.87 -13.54
C LYS A 187 -18.98 -13.20 -14.69
N PHE A 188 -18.47 -14.42 -14.72
CA PHE A 188 -17.68 -14.91 -15.86
C PHE A 188 -18.61 -15.17 -17.05
N ARG A 189 -18.36 -14.50 -18.18
CA ARG A 189 -19.08 -14.78 -19.43
C ARG A 189 -18.33 -15.88 -20.19
N GLY A 190 -18.72 -17.13 -19.96
CA GLY A 190 -18.17 -18.30 -20.65
C GLY A 190 -18.40 -19.61 -19.90
N SER A 191 -18.05 -20.73 -20.52
CA SER A 191 -18.08 -22.06 -19.89
C SER A 191 -16.69 -22.44 -19.38
N LEU A 192 -16.57 -22.66 -18.06
CA LEU A 192 -15.34 -23.18 -17.44
C LEU A 192 -14.98 -24.60 -17.93
N LYS A 193 -15.92 -25.32 -18.57
CA LYS A 193 -15.72 -26.69 -19.08
C LYS A 193 -14.74 -26.76 -20.27
N ASN A 194 -14.58 -25.67 -21.01
CA ASN A 194 -13.79 -25.66 -22.26
C ASN A 194 -12.36 -25.12 -22.07
N VAL A 195 -11.98 -24.72 -20.84
CA VAL A 195 -10.65 -24.19 -20.56
C VAL A 195 -9.71 -25.36 -20.24
N LYS A 196 -8.84 -25.73 -21.19
CA LYS A 196 -7.76 -26.69 -20.92
C LYS A 196 -6.79 -26.09 -19.90
N GLY A 197 -6.71 -26.69 -18.71
CA GLY A 197 -5.83 -26.22 -17.65
C GLY A 197 -4.35 -26.45 -18.00
N LYS A 198 -3.52 -25.41 -17.95
CA LYS A 198 -2.07 -25.54 -18.00
C LYS A 198 -1.57 -26.07 -16.65
N LYS A 199 -0.81 -27.17 -16.65
CA LYS A 199 -0.14 -27.65 -15.42
C LYS A 199 0.95 -26.65 -15.05
N LEU A 200 0.77 -25.95 -13.92
CA LEU A 200 1.76 -25.00 -13.42
C LEU A 200 2.91 -25.75 -12.75
N LYS A 201 4.16 -25.35 -13.04
CA LYS A 201 5.38 -25.90 -12.45
C LYS A 201 6.27 -24.78 -11.87
N GLY A 202 7.25 -25.16 -11.07
CA GLY A 202 8.28 -24.26 -10.55
C GLY A 202 7.75 -22.97 -9.90
N PHE A 203 8.25 -21.81 -10.34
CA PHE A 203 7.84 -20.51 -9.83
C PHE A 203 6.36 -20.22 -10.05
N MET A 204 5.79 -20.59 -11.19
CA MET A 204 4.35 -20.41 -11.43
C MET A 204 3.52 -21.18 -10.41
N ALA A 205 3.88 -22.44 -10.14
CA ALA A 205 3.20 -23.26 -9.15
C ALA A 205 3.37 -22.69 -7.72
N LEU A 206 4.58 -22.22 -7.39
CA LEU A 206 4.87 -21.61 -6.09
C LEU A 206 4.00 -20.37 -5.86
N TYR A 207 4.00 -19.43 -6.81
CA TYR A 207 3.23 -18.19 -6.74
C TYR A 207 1.72 -18.47 -6.76
N PHE A 208 1.25 -19.36 -7.63
CA PHE A 208 -0.17 -19.73 -7.68
C PHE A 208 -0.64 -20.35 -6.37
N HIS A 209 0.14 -21.27 -5.80
CA HIS A 209 -0.19 -21.88 -4.51
C HIS A 209 -0.22 -20.83 -3.40
N TYR A 210 0.77 -19.93 -3.37
CA TYR A 210 0.80 -18.85 -2.40
C TYR A 210 -0.39 -17.90 -2.55
N LEU A 211 -0.78 -17.57 -3.79
CA LEU A 211 -1.97 -16.78 -4.10
C LEU A 211 -3.26 -17.48 -3.65
N TYR A 212 -3.33 -18.80 -3.81
CA TYR A 212 -4.46 -19.61 -3.41
C TYR A 212 -4.63 -19.66 -1.88
N LEU A 213 -3.53 -19.68 -1.12
CA LEU A 213 -3.58 -19.61 0.34
C LEU A 213 -4.36 -18.37 0.80
N PHE A 214 -4.27 -17.23 0.10
CA PHE A 214 -5.04 -16.03 0.44
C PHE A 214 -6.56 -16.15 0.18
N LYS A 215 -6.99 -16.89 -0.85
CA LYS A 215 -8.44 -17.04 -1.16
C LYS A 215 -9.17 -17.93 -0.16
N LYS A 216 -8.51 -18.94 0.42
CA LYS A 216 -9.09 -19.75 1.51
C LYS A 216 -9.37 -18.95 2.78
N ILE A 217 -8.80 -17.74 2.94
CA ILE A 217 -8.97 -16.86 4.10
C ILE A 217 -10.34 -16.15 4.12
N GLN A 218 -11.01 -16.01 2.97
CA GLN A 218 -12.26 -15.24 2.86
C GLN A 218 -13.54 -16.04 3.13
N ARG A 219 -13.51 -17.38 3.18
CA ARG A 219 -14.70 -18.17 3.52
C ARG A 219 -14.86 -18.22 5.04
N LYS A 220 -15.81 -17.48 5.60
CA LYS A 220 -16.11 -17.48 7.05
C LYS A 220 -17.57 -17.79 7.34
N GLN A 221 -17.76 -18.79 8.20
CA GLN A 221 -18.76 -18.80 9.28
C GLN A 221 -18.18 -19.32 10.63
N THR A 222 -16.91 -19.73 10.70
CA THR A 222 -16.28 -20.29 11.93
C THR A 222 -14.82 -19.84 12.09
N PRO A 223 -14.23 -19.93 13.31
CA PRO A 223 -12.90 -19.43 13.60
C PRO A 223 -11.83 -20.36 13.05
N GLN A 224 -11.56 -20.27 11.75
CA GLN A 224 -10.31 -20.82 11.23
C GLN A 224 -9.20 -19.78 11.32
N ARG A 225 -8.24 -20.16 12.16
CA ARG A 225 -6.99 -19.51 12.53
C ARG A 225 -6.03 -19.41 11.35
N VAL A 226 -6.47 -18.95 10.17
CA VAL A 226 -5.52 -18.70 9.09
C VAL A 226 -4.68 -17.50 9.50
N SER A 227 -3.47 -17.84 9.94
CA SER A 227 -2.64 -17.04 10.84
C SER A 227 -2.54 -15.59 10.41
N PHE A 228 -2.67 -14.66 11.37
CA PHE A 228 -2.42 -13.23 11.20
C PHE A 228 -1.15 -12.93 10.40
N PHE A 229 -0.18 -13.84 10.49
CA PHE A 229 1.02 -13.95 9.67
C PHE A 229 0.80 -13.73 8.16
N MET A 230 -0.30 -14.22 7.57
CA MET A 230 -0.60 -14.05 6.15
C MET A 230 -1.27 -12.72 5.81
N ARG A 231 -1.70 -11.92 6.80
CA ARG A 231 -2.41 -10.67 6.54
C ARG A 231 -1.49 -9.54 6.14
N GLU A 232 -0.28 -9.49 6.69
CA GLU A 232 0.78 -8.60 6.18
C GLU A 232 1.06 -8.88 4.71
N GLU A 233 0.98 -10.16 4.32
CA GLU A 233 1.20 -10.62 2.96
C GLU A 233 -0.01 -10.35 2.03
N MET A 234 -1.23 -10.24 2.57
CA MET A 234 -2.41 -9.78 1.79
C MET A 234 -2.25 -8.36 1.25
N ILE A 235 -1.50 -7.48 1.93
CA ILE A 235 -1.21 -6.13 1.41
C ILE A 235 -0.33 -6.23 0.15
N LYS A 236 0.53 -7.24 0.09
CA LYS A 236 1.42 -7.52 -1.04
C LYS A 236 0.74 -8.42 -2.09
N PHE A 237 -0.52 -8.78 -1.91
CA PHE A 237 -1.25 -9.68 -2.81
C PHE A 237 -1.24 -9.18 -4.26
N ASP A 238 -1.57 -7.91 -4.48
CA ASP A 238 -1.56 -7.28 -5.81
C ASP A 238 -0.17 -7.36 -6.46
N ARG A 239 0.89 -7.20 -5.67
CA ARG A 239 2.28 -7.34 -6.12
C ARG A 239 2.56 -8.78 -6.55
N TYR A 240 2.19 -9.77 -5.74
CA TYR A 240 2.38 -11.18 -6.08
C TYR A 240 1.54 -11.61 -7.29
N GLN A 241 0.36 -11.03 -7.47
CA GLN A 241 -0.46 -11.24 -8.67
C GLN A 241 0.22 -10.69 -9.93
N LYS A 242 0.79 -9.47 -9.86
CA LYS A 242 1.54 -8.88 -10.98
C LYS A 242 2.76 -9.73 -11.34
N GLN A 243 3.50 -10.20 -10.33
CA GLN A 243 4.63 -11.10 -10.51
C GLN A 243 4.22 -12.43 -11.14
N PHE A 244 3.14 -13.04 -10.65
CA PHE A 244 2.61 -14.26 -11.25
C PHE A 244 2.18 -14.06 -12.71
N LYS A 245 1.49 -12.96 -13.02
CA LYS A 245 1.10 -12.62 -14.39
C LYS A 245 2.32 -12.46 -15.30
N PHE A 246 3.37 -11.79 -14.80
CA PHE A 246 4.62 -11.63 -15.53
C PHE A 246 5.31 -12.96 -15.82
N LEU A 247 5.41 -13.84 -14.81
CA LEU A 247 5.98 -15.18 -15.00
C LEU A 247 5.15 -15.99 -16.01
N PHE A 248 3.82 -15.93 -15.89
CA PHE A 248 2.90 -16.64 -16.75
C PHE A 248 2.91 -16.12 -18.21
N SER A 249 3.01 -14.80 -18.42
CA SER A 249 3.03 -14.22 -19.76
C SER A 249 4.33 -14.49 -20.53
N HIS A 250 5.43 -14.71 -19.81
CA HIS A 250 6.75 -14.97 -20.39
C HIS A 250 7.18 -16.43 -20.29
N ASP A 251 6.28 -17.32 -19.86
CA ASP A 251 6.53 -18.76 -19.71
C ASP A 251 7.77 -19.11 -18.84
N ILE A 252 7.98 -18.34 -17.78
CA ILE A 252 9.11 -18.52 -16.86
C ILE A 252 8.72 -19.46 -15.71
N GLU A 253 9.29 -20.66 -15.70
CA GLU A 253 9.06 -21.69 -14.70
C GLU A 253 10.20 -21.82 -13.68
N THR A 254 11.45 -21.50 -14.04
CA THR A 254 12.62 -21.69 -13.16
C THR A 254 13.40 -20.40 -12.91
N GLY A 255 14.22 -20.42 -11.84
CA GLY A 255 15.15 -19.32 -11.54
C GLY A 255 16.17 -19.09 -12.65
N GLU A 256 16.66 -20.16 -13.26
CA GLU A 256 17.59 -20.07 -14.40
C GLU A 256 16.94 -19.41 -15.63
N GLN A 257 15.68 -19.75 -15.94
CA GLN A 257 14.95 -19.11 -17.02
C GLN A 257 14.73 -17.62 -16.75
N LEU A 258 14.41 -17.25 -15.51
CA LEU A 258 14.28 -15.85 -15.11
C LEU A 258 15.62 -15.10 -15.23
N GLN A 259 16.74 -15.75 -14.91
CA GLN A 259 18.08 -15.16 -15.02
C GLN A 259 18.48 -14.95 -16.48
N LYS A 260 18.25 -15.96 -17.34
CA LYS A 260 18.49 -15.85 -18.79
C LYS A 260 17.64 -14.74 -19.41
N TYR A 261 16.36 -14.66 -19.03
CA TYR A 261 15.47 -13.59 -19.48
C TYR A 261 16.01 -12.22 -19.04
N GLN A 262 16.42 -12.07 -17.78
CA GLN A 262 17.01 -10.82 -17.28
C GLN A 262 18.26 -10.43 -18.08
N GLN A 263 19.19 -11.35 -18.33
CA GLN A 263 20.41 -11.10 -19.09
C GLN A 263 20.11 -10.67 -20.53
N SER A 264 19.12 -11.28 -21.18
CA SER A 264 18.67 -10.88 -22.52
C SER A 264 18.15 -9.44 -22.54
N ARG A 265 17.32 -9.04 -21.56
CA ARG A 265 16.81 -7.67 -21.47
C ARG A 265 17.93 -6.65 -21.13
N GLU A 266 18.90 -7.05 -20.32
CA GLU A 266 20.08 -6.20 -19.99
C GLU A 266 20.92 -5.93 -21.24
N ALA A 267 21.17 -6.94 -22.08
CA ALA A 267 21.87 -6.76 -23.35
C ALA A 267 21.12 -5.82 -24.32
N GLU A 268 19.78 -5.92 -24.39
CA GLU A 268 18.96 -5.01 -25.20
C GLU A 268 19.05 -3.55 -24.72
N ILE A 269 19.10 -3.33 -23.40
CA ILE A 269 19.32 -1.99 -22.85
C ILE A 269 20.67 -1.43 -23.27
N ASP A 270 21.74 -2.22 -23.23
CA ASP A 270 23.08 -1.77 -23.62
C ASP A 270 23.14 -1.37 -25.10
N ILE A 271 22.44 -2.11 -25.96
CA ILE A 271 22.27 -1.77 -27.38
C ILE A 271 21.53 -0.43 -27.53
N LEU A 272 20.39 -0.25 -26.85
CA LEU A 272 19.60 0.99 -26.92
C LEU A 272 20.34 2.20 -26.34
N ILE A 273 21.13 2.02 -25.29
CA ILE A 273 22.00 3.07 -24.74
C ILE A 273 23.04 3.49 -25.79
N THR A 274 23.64 2.52 -26.46
CA THR A 274 24.63 2.77 -27.52
C THR A 274 24.00 3.50 -28.71
N GLN A 275 22.82 3.06 -29.16
CA GLN A 275 22.05 3.72 -30.23
C GLN A 275 21.67 5.15 -29.85
N ARG A 276 21.19 5.38 -28.62
CA ARG A 276 20.85 6.72 -28.13
C ARG A 276 22.07 7.63 -28.12
N LYS A 277 23.24 7.11 -27.71
CA LYS A 277 24.48 7.88 -27.69
C LYS A 277 24.86 8.30 -29.11
N LYS A 278 24.87 7.37 -30.07
CA LYS A 278 25.14 7.68 -31.49
C LYS A 278 24.20 8.74 -32.06
N LEU A 279 22.91 8.67 -31.75
CA LEU A 279 21.94 9.68 -32.17
C LEU A 279 22.24 11.08 -31.64
N TYR A 280 22.77 11.20 -30.42
CA TYR A 280 23.19 12.49 -29.88
C TYR A 280 24.53 12.96 -30.46
N ASP A 281 25.44 12.03 -30.78
CA ASP A 281 26.72 12.34 -31.43
C ASP A 281 26.51 12.86 -32.87
N GLU A 282 25.48 12.38 -33.58
CA GLU A 282 25.08 12.81 -34.93
C GLU A 282 24.20 14.08 -34.96
N ARG A 283 24.00 14.74 -33.81
CA ARG A 283 23.12 15.90 -33.69
C ARG A 283 23.71 17.15 -34.34
N THR A 284 22.98 17.72 -35.29
CA THR A 284 23.22 19.02 -35.92
C THR A 284 22.09 20.00 -35.59
N ASP A 285 22.27 21.29 -35.87
CA ASP A 285 21.24 22.30 -35.60
C ASP A 285 19.96 22.07 -36.44
N GLU A 286 20.10 21.49 -37.63
CA GLU A 286 19.00 21.19 -38.56
C GLU A 286 18.20 19.94 -38.16
N ASN A 287 18.83 18.92 -37.55
CA ASN A 287 18.18 17.66 -37.18
C ASN A 287 17.74 17.59 -35.70
N CYS A 288 17.86 18.71 -34.97
CA CYS A 288 17.71 18.77 -33.52
C CYS A 288 16.36 18.22 -33.03
N ASP A 289 15.26 18.56 -33.69
CA ASP A 289 13.92 18.11 -33.27
C ASP A 289 13.65 16.64 -33.63
N GLU A 290 14.18 16.16 -34.77
CA GLU A 290 14.10 14.74 -35.13
C GLU A 290 14.90 13.86 -34.16
N VAL A 291 16.10 14.30 -33.77
CA VAL A 291 16.94 13.61 -32.78
C VAL A 291 16.23 13.54 -31.43
N LYS A 292 15.54 14.62 -31.01
CA LYS A 292 14.74 14.62 -29.77
C LYS A 292 13.60 13.59 -29.82
N GLU A 293 12.84 13.52 -30.90
CA GLU A 293 11.73 12.55 -31.02
C GLU A 293 12.24 11.10 -31.10
N LYS A 294 13.32 10.83 -31.84
CA LYS A 294 13.97 9.50 -31.86
C LYS A 294 14.51 9.12 -30.48
N ALA A 295 15.16 10.03 -29.77
CA ALA A 295 15.65 9.80 -28.41
C ALA A 295 14.51 9.56 -27.41
N LYS A 296 13.36 10.22 -27.60
CA LYS A 296 12.14 10.01 -26.78
C LYS A 296 11.53 8.63 -27.01
N ALA A 297 11.51 8.14 -28.25
CA ALA A 297 11.10 6.77 -28.55
C ALA A 297 12.00 5.75 -27.85
N ILE A 298 13.33 5.90 -27.96
CA ILE A 298 14.30 5.03 -27.28
C ILE A 298 14.15 5.11 -25.75
N ASN A 299 13.93 6.29 -25.19
CA ASN A 299 13.70 6.44 -23.75
C ASN A 299 12.43 5.70 -23.29
N THR A 300 11.39 5.66 -24.11
CA THR A 300 10.15 4.94 -23.81
C THR A 300 10.41 3.44 -23.77
N GLU A 301 11.13 2.90 -24.74
CA GLU A 301 11.52 1.49 -24.80
C GLU A 301 12.46 1.10 -23.64
N LEU A 302 13.49 1.90 -23.37
CA LEU A 302 14.38 1.73 -22.22
C LEU A 302 13.58 1.69 -20.90
N ASN A 303 12.54 2.53 -20.77
CA ASN A 303 11.73 2.55 -19.56
C ASN A 303 10.92 1.25 -19.37
N GLU A 304 10.40 0.65 -20.44
CA GLU A 304 9.71 -0.65 -20.37
C GLU A 304 10.68 -1.77 -20.02
N LEU A 305 11.83 -1.88 -20.70
CA LEU A 305 12.84 -2.89 -20.38
C LEU A 305 13.36 -2.78 -18.94
N ARG A 306 13.57 -1.55 -18.45
CA ARG A 306 13.94 -1.30 -17.05
C ARG A 306 12.84 -1.71 -16.07
N LYS A 307 11.56 -1.59 -16.43
CA LYS A 307 10.45 -2.09 -15.61
C LYS A 307 10.49 -3.61 -15.52
N GLU A 308 10.75 -4.31 -16.62
CA GLU A 308 10.86 -5.77 -16.67
C GLU A 308 12.03 -6.29 -15.83
N ILE A 309 13.21 -5.69 -15.94
CA ILE A 309 14.37 -6.06 -15.10
C ILE A 309 14.07 -5.81 -13.62
N ARG A 310 13.43 -4.69 -13.28
CA ARG A 310 12.98 -4.44 -11.89
C ARG A 310 12.00 -5.51 -11.41
N MET A 311 11.11 -5.98 -12.29
CA MET A 311 10.20 -7.08 -11.99
C MET A 311 10.97 -8.38 -11.74
N CYS A 312 11.93 -8.74 -12.59
CA CYS A 312 12.76 -9.93 -12.42
C CYS A 312 13.52 -9.91 -11.08
N LYS A 313 14.19 -8.81 -10.77
CA LYS A 313 14.90 -8.61 -9.49
C LYS A 313 13.95 -8.70 -8.29
N ALA A 314 12.74 -8.14 -8.41
CA ALA A 314 11.72 -8.25 -7.37
C ALA A 314 11.23 -9.69 -7.18
N ILE A 315 11.02 -10.44 -8.27
CA ILE A 315 10.60 -11.85 -8.23
C ILE A 315 11.68 -12.71 -7.56
N PHE A 316 12.95 -12.52 -7.90
CA PHE A 316 14.06 -13.24 -7.25
C PHE A 316 14.11 -12.98 -5.75
N LYS A 317 13.96 -11.71 -5.34
CA LYS A 317 13.96 -11.35 -3.92
C LYS A 317 12.76 -11.94 -3.17
N ASP A 318 11.59 -11.96 -3.81
CA ASP A 318 10.35 -12.41 -3.18
C ASP A 318 10.21 -13.94 -3.20
N SER A 319 10.82 -14.65 -4.15
CA SER A 319 10.67 -16.11 -4.29
C SER A 319 11.12 -16.85 -3.03
N TYR A 320 12.26 -16.46 -2.44
CA TYR A 320 12.75 -17.02 -1.17
C TYR A 320 11.78 -16.79 -0.03
N LYS A 321 11.27 -15.56 0.09
CA LYS A 321 10.31 -15.18 1.14
C LYS A 321 8.99 -15.92 0.98
N ILE A 322 8.46 -16.00 -0.24
CA ILE A 322 7.22 -16.71 -0.54
C ILE A 322 7.36 -18.20 -0.20
N ALA A 323 8.50 -18.82 -0.55
CA ALA A 323 8.76 -20.21 -0.22
C ALA A 323 8.81 -20.47 1.29
N GLU A 324 9.49 -19.60 2.05
CA GLU A 324 9.55 -19.68 3.52
C GLU A 324 8.16 -19.46 4.15
N LYS A 325 7.47 -18.40 3.74
CA LYS A 325 6.12 -18.06 4.23
C LYS A 325 5.11 -19.17 3.91
N LYS A 326 5.21 -19.81 2.74
CA LYS A 326 4.40 -20.98 2.38
C LYS A 326 4.63 -22.12 3.38
N ARG A 327 5.89 -22.47 3.68
CA ARG A 327 6.22 -23.53 4.65
C ARG A 327 5.64 -23.22 6.03
N GLN A 328 5.84 -22.00 6.51
CA GLN A 328 5.30 -21.54 7.79
C GLN A 328 3.75 -21.61 7.82
N ALA A 329 3.08 -21.25 6.72
CA ALA A 329 1.62 -21.39 6.58
C ALA A 329 1.15 -22.84 6.74
N MET A 330 1.80 -23.76 6.02
CA MET A 330 1.42 -25.18 6.01
C MET A 330 1.63 -25.78 7.41
N ALA A 331 2.75 -25.47 8.07
CA ALA A 331 3.02 -25.92 9.43
C ALA A 331 1.95 -25.43 10.44
N LEU A 332 1.55 -24.16 10.35
CA LEU A 332 0.49 -23.61 11.20
C LEU A 332 -0.87 -24.25 10.93
N GLN A 333 -1.15 -24.57 9.67
CA GLN A 333 -2.37 -25.28 9.29
C GLN A 333 -2.40 -26.69 9.87
N GLU A 334 -1.30 -27.45 9.74
CA GLU A 334 -1.17 -28.78 10.33
C GLU A 334 -1.30 -28.77 11.86
N GLN A 335 -0.73 -27.75 12.53
CA GLN A 335 -0.90 -27.59 13.98
C GLN A 335 -2.36 -27.33 14.36
N ALA A 336 -3.04 -26.44 13.62
CA ALA A 336 -4.45 -26.15 13.86
C ALA A 336 -5.33 -27.38 13.64
N ASP A 337 -5.08 -28.16 12.59
CA ASP A 337 -5.81 -29.38 12.29
C ASP A 337 -5.58 -30.44 13.39
N LYS A 338 -4.36 -30.57 13.92
CA LYS A 338 -4.05 -31.44 15.07
C LYS A 338 -4.76 -31.00 16.36
N GLU A 339 -4.82 -29.70 16.63
CA GLU A 339 -5.57 -29.18 17.80
C GLU A 339 -7.06 -29.43 17.68
N LEU A 340 -7.65 -29.20 16.50
CA LEU A 340 -9.06 -29.50 16.25
C LEU A 340 -9.38 -30.97 16.49
N MET A 341 -8.54 -31.89 16.00
CA MET A 341 -8.69 -33.33 16.21
C MET A 341 -8.56 -33.73 17.69
N LYS A 342 -7.63 -33.12 18.44
CA LYS A 342 -7.49 -33.33 19.90
C LYS A 342 -8.69 -32.83 20.69
N ASP A 343 -9.24 -31.67 20.32
CA ASP A 343 -10.40 -31.09 20.97
C ASP A 343 -11.71 -31.78 20.53
N GLU A 344 -11.74 -32.42 19.35
CA GLU A 344 -12.86 -33.24 18.91
C GLU A 344 -13.06 -34.46 19.80
N HIS A 345 -11.97 -35.13 20.21
CA HIS A 345 -12.03 -36.20 21.22
C HIS A 345 -12.62 -35.71 22.56
N LYS A 346 -12.28 -34.49 22.99
CA LYS A 346 -12.87 -33.89 24.21
C LYS A 346 -14.34 -33.50 24.05
N ARG A 347 -14.77 -33.12 22.84
CA ARG A 347 -16.16 -32.77 22.52
C ARG A 347 -17.08 -33.99 22.38
N ARG A 348 -16.55 -35.14 21.96
CA ARG A 348 -17.29 -36.41 21.91
C ARG A 348 -17.39 -37.11 23.28
N SER A 349 -16.59 -36.67 24.26
CA SER A 349 -16.55 -37.20 25.63
C SER A 349 -17.38 -36.38 26.63
N ARG A 350 -18.11 -35.36 26.16
CA ARG A 350 -19.17 -34.65 26.87
C ARG A 350 -20.48 -34.93 26.16
#